data_AF-A0A357MN10-F1
#
_entry.id   AF-A0A357MN10-F1
#
_cell.length_a   1.000
_cell.length_b   1.000
_cell.length_c   1.000
_cell.angle_alpha   90.00
_cell.angle_beta   90.00
_cell.angle_gamma   90.00
#
_symmetry.space_group_name_H-M   'P 1'
#
loop_
_entity.id
_entity.type
_entity.pdbx_description
1 polymer ?
#
loop_
_entity_poly.entity_id
_entity_poly.type
_entity_poly.pdbx_seq_one_letter_code
_entity_poly.pdbx_strand_id
1 'polypeptide(L)' 'MPTLTEPKLIAGNSNLPLARTIARRLSLHRGVSTGLVDTRVERFNDGEIFVEVFENVRGE' A
#
# COMPACT_ATOMS: atom_id res chain seq x y z
N MET A 1 -7.11 -22.41 13.02
CA MET A 1 -6.27 -21.25 13.38
C MET A 1 -6.59 -20.16 12.37
N PRO A 2 -7.15 -19.00 12.74
CA PRO A 2 -7.28 -17.91 11.79
C PRO A 2 -5.87 -17.43 11.45
N THR A 3 -5.44 -17.63 10.21
CA THR A 3 -4.24 -17.00 9.69
C THR A 3 -4.53 -15.51 9.62
N LEU A 4 -3.91 -14.70 10.48
CA LEU A 4 -3.89 -13.26 10.32
C LEU A 4 -3.08 -12.96 9.06
N THR A 5 -3.73 -12.98 7.90
CA THR A 5 -3.12 -12.44 6.67
C THR A 5 -2.92 -10.95 6.91
N GLU A 6 -1.68 -10.50 6.77
CA GLU A 6 -1.31 -9.10 6.97
C GLU A 6 -1.56 -8.35 5.66
N PRO A 7 -2.69 -7.63 5.52
CA PRO A 7 -3.08 -7.13 4.22
C PRO A 7 -2.07 -6.09 3.73
N LYS A 8 -1.61 -6.24 2.50
CA LYS A 8 -0.81 -5.22 1.83
C LYS A 8 -1.66 -4.05 1.39
N LEU A 9 -1.24 -2.84 1.78
CA LEU A 9 -1.92 -1.60 1.44
C LEU A 9 -1.14 -0.84 0.36
N ILE A 10 -1.75 -0.63 -0.79
CA ILE A 10 -1.21 0.22 -1.86
C ILE A 10 -1.97 1.55 -1.89
N ALA A 11 -1.29 2.64 -2.22
CA ALA A 11 -1.90 3.95 -2.39
C ALA A 11 -1.37 4.66 -3.63
N GLY A 12 -2.27 5.26 -4.41
CA GLY A 12 -1.89 6.17 -5.49
C GLY A 12 -1.58 7.59 -4.98
N ASN A 13 -1.43 8.52 -5.93
CA ASN A 13 -0.98 9.89 -5.64
C ASN A 13 -2.08 10.83 -5.14
N SER A 14 -3.35 10.40 -5.09
CA SER A 14 -4.47 11.28 -4.78
C SER A 14 -4.46 11.80 -3.35
N ASN A 15 -4.13 10.95 -2.37
CA ASN A 15 -4.12 11.32 -0.95
C ASN A 15 -3.23 10.39 -0.11
N LEU A 16 -1.91 10.53 -0.29
CA LEU A 16 -0.92 9.78 0.48
C LEU A 16 -1.02 10.01 2.01
N PRO A 17 -1.31 11.22 2.53
CA PRO A 17 -1.49 11.45 3.97
C PRO A 17 -2.62 10.62 4.59
N LEU A 18 -3.76 10.49 3.90
CA LEU A 18 -4.87 9.66 4.36
C LEU A 18 -4.47 8.18 4.38
N ALA A 19 -3.86 7.69 3.30
CA ALA A 19 -3.43 6.31 3.19
C ALA A 19 -2.45 5.91 4.32
N ARG A 20 -1.47 6.77 4.62
CA ARG A 20 -0.53 6.58 5.75
C ARG A 20 -1.25 6.55 7.10
N THR A 21 -2.28 7.39 7.27
CA THR A 21 -3.06 7.42 8.51
C THR A 21 -3.92 6.16 8.68
N ILE A 22 -4.48 5.64 7.59
CA ILE A 22 -5.20 4.35 7.57
C ILE A 22 -4.27 3.21 7.92
N ALA A 23 -3.09 3.12 7.29
CA ALA A 23 -2.09 2.10 7.59
C ALA A 23 -1.70 2.11 9.08
N ARG A 24 -1.38 3.30 9.63
CA ARG A 24 -1.10 3.47 11.06
C ARG A 24 -2.25 3.00 11.96
N ARG A 25 -3.50 3.32 11.60
CA ARG A 25 -4.68 2.89 12.37
C ARG A 25 -4.85 1.37 12.32
N LEU A 26 -4.59 0.76 11.16
CA LEU A 26 -4.64 -0.68 10.98
C LEU A 26 -3.60 -1.37 11.87
N SER A 27 -2.40 -0.80 11.96
CA SER A 27 -1.34 -1.30 12.83
C SER A 27 -1.72 -1.30 14.30
N LEU A 28 -2.36 -0.23 14.77
CA LEU A 28 -2.87 -0.14 16.14
C LEU A 28 -4.01 -1.14 16.40
N HIS A 29 -4.87 -1.37 15.42
CA HIS A 29 -6.00 -2.28 15.55
C HIS A 29 -5.57 -3.75 15.60
N ARG A 30 -4.52 -4.12 14.85
CA ARG A 30 -4.07 -5.51 14.72
C ARG A 30 -2.84 -5.86 15.55
N GLY A 31 -2.15 -4.88 16.13
CA GLY A 31 -0.93 -5.09 16.91
C GLY A 31 0.29 -5.48 16.06
N VAL A 32 0.22 -5.30 14.74
CA VAL A 32 1.28 -5.62 13.77
C VAL A 32 1.58 -4.37 12.95
N SER A 33 2.84 -4.12 12.60
CA SER A 33 3.24 -2.91 11.87
C SER A 33 2.91 -3.02 10.37
N THR A 34 1.71 -2.59 9.98
CA THR A 34 1.30 -2.51 8.57
C THR A 34 1.70 -1.16 7.94
N GLY A 35 2.43 -1.22 6.83
CA GLY A 35 2.85 -0.07 6.03
C GLY A 35 2.16 0.01 4.67
N LEU A 36 2.45 1.07 3.91
CA LEU A 36 2.13 1.10 2.48
C LEU A 36 3.21 0.33 1.71
N VAL A 37 2.81 -0.42 0.70
CA VAL A 37 3.70 -1.11 -0.23
C VAL A 37 4.57 -0.09 -0.96
N ASP A 38 5.85 -0.38 -1.08
CA ASP A 38 6.76 0.42 -1.89
C ASP A 38 6.37 0.34 -3.37
N THR A 39 5.90 1.48 -3.89
CA THR A 39 5.33 1.60 -5.21
C THR A 39 5.66 2.94 -5.83
N ARG A 40 5.94 2.92 -7.13
CA ARG A 40 6.09 4.11 -7.96
C ARG A 40 4.82 4.27 -8.80
N VAL A 41 4.16 5.40 -8.64
CA VAL A 41 2.98 5.77 -9.43
C VAL A 41 3.30 7.09 -10.11
N GLU A 42 3.48 7.08 -11.42
CA GLU A 42 3.86 8.24 -12.23
C GLU A 42 3.05 8.31 -13.50
N ARG A 43 3.23 9.39 -14.27
CA ARG A 43 2.60 9.58 -15.56
C ARG A 43 3.67 9.72 -16.64
N PHE A 44 3.51 8.99 -17.74
CA PHE A 44 4.34 9.13 -18.92
C PHE A 44 4.04 10.43 -19.69
N ASN A 45 4.91 10.77 -20.64
CA ASN A 45 4.77 11.99 -21.44
C ASN A 45 3.47 12.02 -22.26
N ASP A 46 2.98 10.87 -22.70
CA ASP A 46 1.71 10.71 -23.44
C ASP A 46 0.46 10.70 -22.53
N GLY A 47 0.65 10.80 -21.21
CA GLY A 47 -0.44 10.84 -20.25
C GLY A 47 -0.85 9.49 -19.67
N GLU A 48 -0.23 8.39 -20.12
CA GLU A 48 -0.46 7.06 -19.54
C GLU A 48 0.10 6.98 -18.11
N ILE A 49 -0.54 6.17 -17.26
CA ILE A 49 -0.11 6.00 -15.87
C ILE A 49 0.84 4.81 -15.79
N PHE A 50 2.04 5.05 -15.28
CA PHE A 50 3.02 4.04 -14.94
C PHE A 50 2.88 3.64 -13.47
N VAL A 51 2.77 2.34 -13.22
CA VAL A 51 2.77 1.77 -11.87
C VAL A 51 3.79 0.66 -11.78
N GLU A 52 4.71 0.79 -10.83
CA GLU A 52 5.72 -0.22 -10.52
C GLU A 52 5.66 -0.55 -9.03
N VAL A 53 5.72 -1.83 -8.69
CA VAL A 53 5.67 -2.35 -7.32
C VAL A 53 7.01 -2.96 -6.99
N PHE A 54 7.69 -2.43 -5.98
CA PHE A 54 9.04 -2.86 -5.60
C PHE A 54 9.05 -4.03 -4.62
N GLU A 55 7.88 -4.47 -4.14
CA GLU A 55 7.71 -5.60 -3.24
C GLU A 55 6.93 -6.75 -3.86
N ASN A 56 7.21 -7.98 -3.40
CA ASN A 56 6.36 -9.12 -3.75
C ASN A 56 4.98 -8.97 -3.08
N VAL A 57 3.92 -9.04 -3.88
CA VAL A 57 2.52 -8.95 -3.46
C VAL A 57 1.73 -10.24 -3.74
N ARG A 58 2.41 -11.32 -4.14
CA ARG A 58 1.74 -12.58 -4.49
C ARG A 58 1.15 -13.24 -3.25
N GLY A 59 -0.13 -13.58 -3.30
CA GLY A 59 -0.82 -14.31 -2.23
C GLY A 59 -1.37 -13.42 -1.12
N GLU A 60 -1.34 -12.10 -1.34
CA GLU A 60 -1.97 -11.07 -0.50
C GLU A 60 -3.38 -10.73 -0.97
#